data_AF-G0EEE1-F1
#
_entry.id   AF-G0EEE1-F1
#
_cell.length_a   1.000
_cell.length_b   1.000
_cell.length_c   1.000
_cell.angle_alpha   90.00
_cell.angle_beta   90.00
_cell.angle_gamma   90.00
#
_symmetry.space_group_name_H-M   'P 1'
#
loop_
_entity.id
_entity.type
_entity.pdbx_description
1 polymer ?
#
loop_
_entity_poly.entity_id
_entity_poly.type
_entity_poly.pdbx_seq_one_letter_code
_entity_poly.pdbx_strand_id
1 'polypeptide(L)'
;MVWRPLPLYLIVLEELRRLTRSRAANTVRDDELYESVRKTARLKGFEVSYHEFLKVLMTLEMHGYVHVTSTSDKSEKGRIIELLKPVP
;
A
#
# COMPACT_ATOMS: atom_id res chain seq x y z
N MET A 1 3.59 22.89 2.46
CA MET A 1 2.84 21.74 3.02
C MET A 1 1.72 21.41 2.04
N VAL A 2 1.70 20.17 1.51
CA VAL A 2 0.60 19.73 0.65
C VAL A 2 -0.58 19.43 1.58
N TRP A 3 -1.63 20.23 1.50
CA TRP A 3 -2.85 19.99 2.26
C TRP A 3 -3.51 18.73 1.71
N ARG A 4 -3.59 17.67 2.53
CA ARG A 4 -4.30 16.44 2.18
C ARG A 4 -5.49 16.29 3.12
N PRO A 5 -6.69 16.00 2.60
CA PRO A 5 -7.86 15.81 3.44
C PRO A 5 -7.75 14.55 4.30
N LEU A 6 -6.95 13.56 3.87
CA LEU A 6 -6.71 12.32 4.60
C LEU A 6 -5.21 11.94 4.55
N PRO A 7 -4.65 11.45 5.66
CA PRO A 7 -3.31 10.88 5.66
C PRO A 7 -3.18 9.71 4.68
N LEU A 8 -2.10 9.70 3.89
CA LEU A 8 -1.88 8.67 2.86
C LEU A 8 -1.78 7.25 3.46
N TYR A 9 -1.24 7.12 4.68
CA TYR A 9 -1.12 5.82 5.35
C TYR A 9 -2.48 5.16 5.62
N LEU A 10 -3.53 5.96 5.92
CA LEU A 10 -4.88 5.43 6.12
C LEU A 10 -5.44 4.84 4.83
N ILE A 11 -5.24 5.54 3.71
CA ILE A 11 -5.68 5.08 2.39
C ILE A 11 -4.94 3.79 2.02
N VAL A 12 -3.63 3.73 2.24
CA VAL A 12 -2.84 2.52 1.97
C VAL A 12 -3.36 1.33 2.78
N LEU A 13 -3.62 1.51 4.08
CA LEU A 13 -4.15 0.44 4.92
C LEU A 13 -5.57 0.02 4.55
N GLU A 14 -6.44 0.97 4.23
CA GLU A 14 -7.82 0.69 3.82
C GLU A 14 -7.86 -0.12 2.52
N GLU A 15 -7.07 0.30 1.53
CA GLU A 15 -6.93 -0.38 0.24
C GLU A 15 -6.29 -1.76 0.40
N LEU A 16 -5.24 -1.88 1.21
CA LEU A 16 -4.61 -3.16 1.51
C LEU A 16 -5.60 -4.12 2.18
N ARG A 17 -6.38 -3.65 3.17
CA ARG A 17 -7.43 -4.44 3.81
C ARG A 17 -8.52 -4.85 2.81
N ARG A 18 -8.92 -3.97 1.91
CA ARG A 18 -9.94 -4.26 0.90
C ARG A 18 -9.48 -5.37 -0.05
N LEU A 19 -8.24 -5.28 -0.55
CA LEU A 19 -7.67 -6.24 -1.49
C LEU A 19 -7.39 -7.60 -0.84
N THR A 20 -6.89 -7.61 0.40
CA THR A 20 -6.60 -8.85 1.15
C THR A 20 -7.86 -9.58 1.61
N ARG A 21 -8.93 -8.86 1.99
CA ARG A 21 -10.21 -9.48 2.39
C ARG A 21 -10.84 -10.36 1.32
N SER A 22 -10.58 -10.05 0.05
CA SER A 22 -11.11 -10.81 -1.09
C SER A 22 -10.23 -12.02 -1.47
N ARG A 23 -9.12 -12.26 -0.75
CA ARG A 23 -8.12 -13.28 -1.11
C ARG A 23 -7.95 -14.30 0.02
N ALA A 24 -7.59 -15.53 -0.37
CA ALA A 24 -7.21 -16.57 0.58
C ALA A 24 -5.85 -16.28 1.26
N ALA A 25 -5.02 -15.43 0.65
CA ALA A 25 -3.74 -14.97 1.17
C ALA A 25 -3.80 -13.49 1.54
N ASN A 26 -3.22 -13.12 2.68
CA ASN A 26 -3.11 -11.73 3.17
C ASN A 26 -2.03 -10.92 2.43
N THR A 27 -1.75 -11.26 1.18
CA THR A 27 -0.66 -10.69 0.38
C THR A 27 -1.16 -10.01 -0.89
N VAL A 28 -0.53 -8.90 -1.25
CA VAL A 28 -0.83 -8.09 -2.44
C VAL A 28 0.49 -7.63 -3.08
N ARG A 29 0.53 -7.54 -4.42
CA ARG A 29 1.70 -6.97 -5.11
C ARG A 29 1.68 -5.44 -5.00
N ASP A 30 2.86 -4.82 -4.98
CA ASP A 30 2.98 -3.38 -4.81
C ASP A 30 2.43 -2.55 -5.96
N ASP A 31 2.52 -3.03 -7.19
CA ASP A 31 1.90 -2.42 -8.37
C ASP A 31 0.37 -2.40 -8.27
N GLU A 32 -0.24 -3.52 -7.87
CA GLU A 32 -1.68 -3.62 -7.65
C GLU A 32 -2.16 -2.68 -6.54
N LEU A 33 -1.47 -2.70 -5.38
CA LEU A 33 -1.82 -1.83 -4.27
C LEU A 33 -1.63 -0.35 -4.64
N TYR A 34 -0.54 -0.01 -5.32
CA TYR A 34 -0.27 1.36 -5.76
C TYR A 34 -1.35 1.89 -6.70
N GLU A 35 -1.75 1.12 -7.70
CA GLU A 35 -2.81 1.54 -8.62
C GLU A 35 -4.15 1.74 -7.89
N SER A 36 -4.46 0.90 -6.91
CA SER A 36 -5.64 1.06 -6.07
C SER A 36 -5.59 2.35 -5.24
N VAL A 37 -4.47 2.58 -4.54
CA VAL A 37 -4.24 3.78 -3.73
C VAL A 37 -4.26 5.05 -4.58
N ARG A 38 -3.66 5.00 -5.77
CA ARG A 38 -3.62 6.12 -6.72
C ARG A 38 -5.03 6.50 -7.19
N LYS A 39 -5.87 5.52 -7.52
CA LYS A 39 -7.27 5.76 -7.89
C LYS A 39 -8.06 6.39 -6.74
N THR A 40 -7.93 5.85 -5.54
CA THR A 40 -8.62 6.37 -4.35
C THR A 40 -8.14 7.78 -3.97
N ALA A 41 -6.84 8.06 -4.05
CA ALA A 41 -6.28 9.38 -3.83
C ALA A 41 -6.81 10.40 -4.86
N ARG A 42 -6.84 10.01 -6.15
CA ARG A 42 -7.35 10.85 -7.23
C ARG A 42 -8.84 11.20 -7.03
N LEU A 43 -9.65 10.24 -6.60
CA LEU A 43 -11.06 10.48 -6.24
C LEU A 43 -11.20 11.45 -5.06
N LYS A 44 -10.22 11.49 -4.16
CA LYS A 44 -10.15 12.41 -3.01
C LYS A 44 -9.46 13.75 -3.36
N GLY A 45 -9.16 13.99 -4.63
CA GLY A 45 -8.69 15.29 -5.13
C GLY A 45 -7.18 15.52 -5.04
N PHE A 46 -6.36 14.46 -4.92
CA PHE A 46 -4.90 14.62 -4.89
C PHE A 46 -4.16 13.48 -5.60
N GLU A 47 -2.92 13.75 -5.99
CA GLU A 47 -2.05 12.75 -6.60
C GLU A 47 -1.05 12.18 -5.59
N VAL A 48 -0.68 10.92 -5.83
CA VAL A 48 0.30 10.18 -5.04
C VAL A 48 1.32 9.64 -6.02
N SER A 49 2.58 10.01 -5.82
CA SER A 49 3.69 9.40 -6.55
C SER A 49 4.02 8.02 -5.97
N TYR A 50 4.56 7.14 -6.82
CA TYR A 50 5.03 5.82 -6.37
C TYR A 50 6.10 5.93 -5.26
N HIS A 51 6.94 6.98 -5.31
CA HIS A 51 7.93 7.23 -4.26
C HIS A 51 7.30 7.56 -2.89
N GLU A 52 6.21 8.35 -2.86
CA GLU A 52 5.48 8.63 -1.61
C GLU A 52 4.78 7.39 -1.07
N PHE A 53 4.21 6.58 -1.97
CA PHE A 53 3.65 5.29 -1.62
C PHE A 53 4.68 4.37 -0.95
N LEU A 54 5.89 4.25 -1.52
CA LEU A 54 6.97 3.47 -0.92
C LEU A 54 7.39 3.99 0.47
N LYS A 55 7.48 5.31 0.67
CA LYS A 55 7.76 5.90 1.99
C LYS A 55 6.71 5.52 3.02
N VAL A 56 5.44 5.52 2.63
CA VAL A 56 4.35 5.12 3.49
C VAL A 56 4.41 3.63 3.81
N LEU A 57 4.70 2.76 2.83
CA LEU A 57 4.90 1.33 3.08
C LEU A 57 6.03 1.06 4.07
N MET A 58 7.19 1.70 3.89
CA MET A 58 8.30 1.61 4.86
C MET A 58 7.87 2.04 6.25
N THR A 59 7.09 3.13 6.34
CA THR A 59 6.56 3.60 7.63
C THR A 59 5.65 2.55 8.25
N LEU A 60 4.71 1.98 7.49
CA LEU A 60 3.79 0.95 7.98
C LEU A 60 4.53 -0.34 8.40
N GLU A 61 5.60 -0.69 7.69
CA GLU A 61 6.45 -1.84 8.01
C GLU A 61 7.20 -1.63 9.34
N MET A 62 7.81 -0.46 9.55
CA MET A 62 8.46 -0.14 10.83
C MET A 62 7.51 -0.19 12.03
N HIS A 63 6.23 0.10 11.83
CA HIS A 63 5.20 0.02 12.88
C HIS A 63 4.58 -1.39 12.99
N GLY A 64 5.02 -2.34 12.16
CA GLY A 64 4.58 -3.73 12.15
C GLY A 64 3.13 -3.92 11.69
N TYR A 65 2.61 -3.03 10.84
CA TYR A 65 1.31 -3.25 10.19
C TYR A 65 1.43 -4.15 8.97
N VAL A 66 2.54 -4.04 8.24
CA VAL A 66 2.80 -4.80 7.02
C VAL A 66 4.19 -5.42 7.03
N HIS A 67 4.40 -6.46 6.23
CA HIS A 67 5.71 -6.98 5.88
C HIS A 67 5.93 -6.81 4.37
N VAL A 68 7.09 -6.29 3.96
CA VAL A 68 7.40 -6.06 2.55
C VAL A 68 8.53 -6.98 2.11
N THR A 69 8.22 -7.95 1.26
CA THR A 69 9.21 -8.87 0.68
C THR A 69 9.52 -8.47 -0.75
N SER A 70 10.79 -8.32 -1.09
CA SER A 70 11.20 -8.07 -2.48
C SER A 70 11.31 -9.38 -3.25
N THR A 71 10.66 -9.48 -4.42
CA THR A 71 10.83 -10.63 -5.30
C THR A 71 11.99 -10.37 -6.25
N SER A 72 13.05 -11.18 -6.16
CA SER A 72 14.25 -11.05 -6.99
C SER A 72 14.19 -11.86 -8.29
N ASP A 73 12.99 -12.25 -8.73
CA ASP A 73 12.84 -12.98 -9.98
C ASP A 73 13.18 -12.06 -11.16
N LYS A 74 14.07 -12.55 -12.04
CA LYS A 74 14.81 -11.76 -13.04
C LYS A 74 13.93 -11.11 -14.11
N SER A 75 12.62 -11.37 -14.14
CA SER A 75 11.65 -10.88 -15.11
C SER A 75 10.72 -9.79 -14.58
N GLU A 76 10.48 -9.70 -13.26
CA GLU A 76 9.54 -8.72 -12.68
C GLU A 76 10.06 -8.21 -11.32
N LYS A 77 10.72 -7.04 -11.33
CA LYS A 77 11.03 -6.33 -10.08
C LYS A 77 9.72 -5.91 -9.42
N GLY A 78 9.29 -6.65 -8.40
CA GLY A 78 8.07 -6.38 -7.64
C GLY A 78 8.28 -6.56 -6.14
N ARG A 79 7.33 -6.07 -5.36
CA ARG A 79 7.29 -6.32 -3.91
C ARG A 79 5.97 -6.98 -3.56
N ILE A 80 6.03 -7.92 -2.64
CA ILE A 80 4.88 -8.54 -2.01
C ILE A 80 4.67 -7.85 -0.67
N ILE A 81 3.45 -7.42 -0.41
CA ILE A 81 3.03 -6.70 0.79
C ILE A 81 2.07 -7.61 1.53
N GLU A 82 2.48 -8.07 2.70
CA GLU A 82 1.66 -8.88 3.61
C GLU A 82 1.06 -8.00 4.71
N LEU A 83 -0.23 -8.16 4.98
CA LEU A 83 -0.90 -7.50 6.10
C LEU A 83 -0.73 -8.34 7.38
N LEU A 84 -0.01 -7.79 8.37
CA LEU A 84 0.32 -8.51 9.62
C LEU A 84 -0.70 -8.27 10.73
N LYS A 85 -1.20 -7.03 10.86
CA LYS A 85 -2.16 -6.64 11.90
C LYS A 85 -3.51 -6.30 11.27
N PRO A 86 -4.63 -6.68 11.90
CA PRO A 86 -5.91 -6.10 11.53
C PRO A 86 -5.83 -4.57 11.75
N VAL A 87 -6.20 -3.82 10.72
CA VAL A 87 -6.29 -2.36 10.79
C VAL A 87 -7.30 -2.00 11.89
N PRO A 88 -6.97 -1.10 12.83
CA PRO A 88 -7.89 -0.68 13.89
C PRO A 88 -9.14 0.02 13.34
#